data_AF-A0ABC7ZIV9-F1
#
_entry.id   AF-A0ABC7ZIV9-F1
#
_cell.length_a   1.000
_cell.length_b   1.000
_cell.length_c   1.000
_cell.angle_alpha   90.00
_cell.angle_beta   90.00
_cell.angle_gamma   90.00
#
_symmetry.space_group_name_H-M   'P 1'
#
loop_
_entity.id
_entity.type
_entity.pdbx_description
1 polymer ?
#
loop_
_entity_poly.entity_id
_entity_poly.type
_entity_poly.pdbx_seq_one_letter_code
_entity_poly.pdbx_strand_id
1 'polypeptide(L)'
;MQTKLFYFFVLLSFIPGFFLVQQEQFVALSIWIILITLFSLWYDWKFCLLNLTIVGFFIAFCYFVPAVKINQIVKNNFIRTPFINWIDQTTKGELNQYLKLFLINETTKNNLYQNALKLNIVHLFVISGFHLSFLFNLMERFLWKRWYLNKLSGFAVLLIYLFLVGFAFSALRVFISTLLKQVFKKQLPEDNLSLTALLIILISNHALNNFGFNFSFLACFVLLFVNKLKLLKALKPLVSSSLILIVISPLSLYLNSRLNAFSVLFNLLFSPIALFYFCVSWIILPFIGVFGQASFGIYLPLKMLSEWSLKVTVFLQIPKPNLIFFFVYYGLLGLLYTIFTVAYYDNNLWSRYWANSPKIKSNQKQFSI
;
A
#
# COMPACT_ATOMS: atom_id res chain seq x y z
N MET A 1 -15.67 12.61 -12.48
CA MET A 1 -14.47 11.95 -13.09
C MET A 1 -13.23 12.83 -12.98
N GLN A 2 -13.35 14.13 -13.28
CA GLN A 2 -12.30 15.16 -13.13
C GLN A 2 -11.59 15.16 -11.76
N THR A 3 -12.33 15.10 -10.64
CA THR A 3 -11.74 15.03 -9.29
C THR A 3 -10.99 13.73 -8.99
N LYS A 4 -11.29 12.61 -9.68
CA LYS A 4 -10.61 11.32 -9.47
C LYS A 4 -9.30 11.22 -10.26
N LEU A 5 -9.22 11.88 -11.42
CA LEU A 5 -7.98 12.07 -12.21
C LEU A 5 -6.98 13.00 -11.49
N PHE A 6 -7.48 14.05 -10.84
CA PHE A 6 -6.67 14.94 -9.98
C PHE A 6 -5.87 14.17 -8.92
N TYR A 7 -6.57 13.36 -8.15
CA TYR A 7 -5.98 12.54 -7.09
C TYR A 7 -4.99 11.47 -7.59
N PHE A 8 -5.15 11.04 -8.83
CA PHE A 8 -4.29 10.08 -9.50
C PHE A 8 -2.96 10.71 -9.93
N PHE A 9 -2.99 11.87 -10.59
CA PHE A 9 -1.77 12.60 -10.97
C PHE A 9 -0.96 13.04 -9.75
N VAL A 10 -1.64 13.43 -8.69
CA VAL A 10 -1.01 13.74 -7.40
C VAL A 10 -0.27 12.51 -6.86
N LEU A 11 -0.90 11.33 -6.79
CA LEU A 11 -0.24 10.11 -6.27
C LEU A 11 0.92 9.61 -7.17
N LEU A 12 0.80 9.78 -8.49
CA LEU A 12 1.84 9.42 -9.47
C LEU A 12 3.01 10.40 -9.48
N SER A 13 2.76 11.69 -9.19
CA SER A 13 3.80 12.72 -9.09
C SER A 13 4.77 12.51 -7.92
N PHE A 14 4.30 11.83 -6.87
CA PHE A 14 5.07 11.63 -5.64
C PHE A 14 6.12 10.52 -5.71
N ILE A 15 5.95 9.52 -6.59
CA ILE A 15 6.88 8.39 -6.70
C ILE A 15 8.23 8.82 -7.31
N PRO A 16 8.29 9.72 -8.30
CA PRO A 16 9.57 10.28 -8.74
C PRO A 16 10.07 11.39 -7.81
N GLY A 17 9.16 12.15 -7.17
CA GLY A 17 9.52 13.11 -6.13
C GLY A 17 10.27 12.47 -4.96
N PHE A 18 9.87 11.26 -4.56
CA PHE A 18 10.58 10.42 -3.59
C PHE A 18 12.07 10.23 -3.96
N PHE A 19 12.33 9.76 -5.18
CA PHE A 19 13.69 9.43 -5.58
C PHE A 19 14.59 10.67 -5.71
N LEU A 20 14.01 11.79 -6.18
CA LEU A 20 14.71 13.06 -6.32
C LEU A 20 15.11 13.68 -4.98
N VAL A 21 14.25 13.54 -3.96
CA VAL A 21 14.58 13.93 -2.57
C VAL A 21 15.67 13.02 -2.00
N GLN A 22 15.65 11.72 -2.30
CA GLN A 22 16.65 10.76 -1.82
C GLN A 22 18.06 10.99 -2.41
N GLN A 23 18.16 11.61 -3.60
CA GLN A 23 19.43 11.93 -4.26
C GLN A 23 19.83 13.41 -4.18
N GLU A 24 19.14 14.21 -3.35
CA GLU A 24 19.35 15.67 -3.24
C GLU A 24 19.23 16.43 -4.58
N GLN A 25 18.52 15.86 -5.56
CA GLN A 25 18.39 16.43 -6.91
C GLN A 25 17.18 17.36 -7.02
N PHE A 26 17.23 18.47 -6.28
CA PHE A 26 16.17 19.48 -6.23
C PHE A 26 15.85 20.13 -7.59
N VAL A 27 16.85 20.23 -8.48
CA VAL A 27 16.67 20.76 -9.84
C VAL A 27 15.76 19.85 -10.66
N ALA A 28 15.99 18.53 -10.63
CA ALA A 28 15.15 17.58 -11.35
C ALA A 28 13.75 17.44 -10.72
N LEU A 29 13.62 17.63 -9.40
CA LEU A 29 12.32 17.78 -8.72
C LEU A 29 11.54 18.99 -9.24
N SER A 30 12.21 20.14 -9.39
CA SER A 30 11.57 21.35 -9.91
C SER A 30 11.10 21.18 -11.36
N ILE A 31 11.89 20.53 -12.21
CA ILE A 31 11.53 20.23 -13.61
C ILE A 31 10.35 19.25 -13.66
N TRP A 32 10.33 18.22 -12.82
CA TRP A 32 9.22 17.26 -12.75
C TRP A 32 7.90 17.91 -12.33
N ILE A 33 7.96 18.78 -11.32
CA ILE A 33 6.83 19.60 -10.87
C ILE A 33 6.34 20.53 -12.00
N ILE A 34 7.26 21.16 -12.74
CA ILE A 34 6.93 22.03 -13.88
C ILE A 34 6.22 21.21 -14.98
N LEU A 35 6.69 20.01 -15.29
CA LEU A 35 6.05 19.15 -16.30
C LEU A 35 4.65 18.70 -15.88
N ILE A 36 4.44 18.34 -14.61
CA ILE A 36 3.12 17.96 -14.08
C ILE A 36 2.16 19.15 -14.07
N THR A 37 2.65 20.33 -13.71
CA THR A 37 1.84 21.55 -13.70
C THR A 37 1.47 21.99 -15.13
N LEU A 38 2.40 21.93 -16.08
CA LEU A 38 2.13 22.12 -17.51
C LEU A 38 1.13 21.10 -18.07
N PHE A 39 1.24 19.83 -17.67
CA PHE A 39 0.28 18.81 -18.07
C PHE A 39 -1.10 19.04 -17.44
N SER A 40 -1.15 19.57 -16.22
CA SER A 40 -2.41 19.92 -15.56
C SER A 40 -3.10 21.15 -16.17
N LEU A 41 -2.32 22.09 -16.73
CA LEU A 41 -2.84 23.22 -17.51
C LEU A 41 -3.58 22.78 -18.76
N TRP A 42 -3.15 21.68 -19.38
CA TRP A 42 -3.81 21.09 -20.54
C TRP A 42 -5.20 20.53 -20.21
N TYR A 43 -5.49 20.29 -18.92
CA TYR A 43 -6.75 19.70 -18.46
C TYR A 43 -7.75 20.75 -17.94
N ASP A 44 -7.37 21.65 -17.01
CA ASP A 44 -8.14 22.85 -16.63
C ASP A 44 -7.33 23.77 -15.67
N TRP A 45 -7.42 25.09 -15.87
CA TRP A 45 -6.62 26.12 -15.20
C TRP A 45 -6.81 26.18 -13.68
N LYS A 46 -8.02 25.89 -13.17
CA LYS A 46 -8.28 25.84 -11.72
C LYS A 46 -7.52 24.69 -11.06
N PHE A 47 -7.24 23.62 -11.80
CA PHE A 47 -6.44 22.49 -11.33
C PHE A 47 -4.95 22.80 -11.27
N CYS A 48 -4.44 23.58 -12.23
CA CYS A 48 -3.05 24.07 -12.17
C CYS A 48 -2.80 24.88 -10.90
N LEU A 49 -3.74 25.76 -10.54
CA LEU A 49 -3.62 26.65 -9.39
C LEU A 49 -3.64 25.88 -8.06
N LEU A 50 -4.47 24.84 -7.94
CA LEU A 50 -4.49 23.94 -6.77
C LEU A 50 -3.23 23.06 -6.67
N ASN A 51 -2.71 22.55 -7.79
CA ASN A 51 -1.46 21.80 -7.77
C ASN A 51 -0.27 22.69 -7.40
N LEU A 52 -0.21 23.91 -7.92
CA LEU A 52 0.84 24.88 -7.57
C LEU A 52 0.80 25.26 -6.08
N THR A 53 -0.38 25.41 -5.48
CA THR A 53 -0.48 25.69 -4.03
C THR A 53 -0.10 24.50 -3.17
N ILE A 54 -0.50 23.28 -3.55
CA ILE A 54 -0.11 22.05 -2.83
C ILE A 54 1.39 21.81 -2.93
N VAL A 55 1.96 21.98 -4.12
CA VAL A 55 3.40 21.81 -4.34
C VAL A 55 4.22 22.91 -3.67
N GLY A 56 3.75 24.17 -3.74
CA GLY A 56 4.37 25.28 -3.02
C GLY A 56 4.36 25.07 -1.51
N PHE A 57 3.25 24.57 -0.95
CA PHE A 57 3.15 24.19 0.46
C PHE A 57 4.07 23.02 0.80
N PHE A 58 4.18 22.02 -0.07
CA PHE A 58 5.08 20.87 0.10
C PHE A 58 6.56 21.29 0.10
N ILE A 59 6.98 22.13 -0.84
CA ILE A 59 8.36 22.67 -0.90
C ILE A 59 8.65 23.51 0.35
N ALA A 60 7.74 24.40 0.74
CA ALA A 60 7.88 25.20 1.95
C ALA A 60 7.95 24.31 3.20
N PHE A 61 7.12 23.26 3.30
CA PHE A 61 7.14 22.32 4.40
C PHE A 61 8.46 21.52 4.47
N CYS A 62 8.96 21.03 3.34
CA CYS A 62 10.25 20.33 3.26
C CYS A 62 11.45 21.24 3.61
N TYR A 63 11.34 22.55 3.34
CA TYR A 63 12.41 23.52 3.59
C TYR A 63 12.39 24.08 5.03
N PHE A 64 11.20 24.31 5.61
CA PHE A 64 11.05 25.01 6.89
C PHE A 64 10.86 24.11 8.11
N VAL A 65 10.48 22.83 7.95
CA VAL A 65 10.28 21.95 9.10
C VAL A 65 11.56 21.18 9.41
N PRO A 66 12.28 21.50 10.51
CA PRO A 66 13.39 20.68 10.95
C PRO A 66 12.87 19.26 11.17
N ALA A 67 13.59 18.26 10.65
CA ALA A 67 13.20 16.86 10.66
C ALA A 67 12.71 16.42 12.05
N VAL A 68 11.40 16.50 12.30
CA VAL A 68 10.82 16.05 13.57
C VAL A 68 11.11 14.55 13.62
N LYS A 69 11.95 14.13 14.57
CA LYS A 69 12.33 12.73 14.78
C LYS A 69 11.16 11.94 15.40
N ILE A 70 10.00 11.96 14.74
CA ILE A 70 8.81 11.16 15.08
C ILE A 70 9.23 9.69 15.27
N ASN A 71 10.14 9.18 14.42
CA ASN A 71 10.68 7.82 14.53
C ASN A 71 11.33 7.48 15.88
N GLN A 72 11.99 8.41 16.58
CA GLN A 72 12.60 8.15 17.90
C GLN A 72 11.57 8.16 19.02
N ILE A 73 10.64 9.12 19.01
CA ILE A 73 9.54 9.21 20.00
C ILE A 73 8.57 8.03 19.84
N VAL A 74 8.36 7.57 18.61
CA VAL A 74 7.44 6.47 18.27
C VAL A 74 8.01 5.08 18.55
N LYS A 75 9.31 4.85 18.34
CA LYS A 75 9.93 3.54 18.65
C LYS A 75 10.04 3.27 20.15
N ASN A 76 10.18 4.31 20.96
CA ASN A 76 10.23 4.23 22.42
C ASN A 76 8.90 4.66 23.07
N ASN A 77 7.77 4.19 22.53
CA ASN A 77 6.47 4.54 23.09
C ASN A 77 6.06 3.58 24.22
N PHE A 78 5.26 4.10 25.17
CA PHE A 78 4.88 3.42 26.42
C PHE A 78 4.05 2.14 26.23
N ILE A 79 3.52 1.87 25.03
CA ILE A 79 2.70 0.69 24.73
C ILE A 79 3.56 -0.38 24.04
N ARG A 80 4.28 0.01 22.99
CA ARG A 80 5.08 -0.88 22.14
C ARG A 80 6.24 -1.49 22.90
N THR A 81 7.00 -0.70 23.66
CA THR A 81 8.21 -1.19 24.33
C THR A 81 7.89 -2.28 25.37
N PRO A 82 6.91 -2.10 26.29
CA PRO A 82 6.51 -3.17 27.21
C PRO A 82 5.97 -4.40 26.49
N PHE A 83 5.20 -4.22 25.41
CA PHE A 83 4.65 -5.33 24.63
C PHE A 83 5.75 -6.15 23.94
N ILE A 84 6.76 -5.49 23.35
CA ILE A 84 7.94 -6.15 22.78
C ILE A 84 8.68 -6.93 23.87
N ASN A 85 8.93 -6.31 25.02
CA ASN A 85 9.64 -6.93 26.13
C ASN A 85 8.89 -8.17 26.65
N TRP A 86 7.56 -8.12 26.74
CA TRP A 86 6.73 -9.26 27.13
C TRP A 86 6.86 -10.42 26.12
N ILE A 87 6.82 -10.14 24.81
CA ILE A 87 7.02 -11.17 23.78
C ILE A 87 8.43 -11.77 23.88
N ASP A 88 9.45 -10.95 24.12
CA ASP A 88 10.85 -11.37 24.26
C ASP A 88 11.13 -12.22 25.49
N GLN A 89 10.42 -11.96 26.59
CA GLN A 89 10.52 -12.76 27.80
C GLN A 89 9.79 -14.11 27.64
N THR A 90 8.68 -14.13 26.90
CA THR A 90 7.80 -15.32 26.81
C THR A 90 8.17 -16.26 25.66
N THR A 91 8.85 -15.77 24.62
CA THR A 91 9.14 -16.53 23.40
C THR A 91 10.57 -16.32 22.92
N LYS A 92 11.17 -17.35 22.29
CA LYS A 92 12.55 -17.29 21.78
C LYS A 92 12.63 -17.79 20.32
N GLY A 93 13.77 -17.49 19.67
CA GLY A 93 14.08 -18.01 18.34
C GLY A 93 13.09 -17.56 17.25
N GLU A 94 12.73 -18.47 16.35
CA GLU A 94 11.87 -18.16 15.19
C GLU A 94 10.42 -17.82 15.57
N LEU A 95 9.87 -18.43 16.63
CA LEU A 95 8.54 -18.10 17.14
C LEU A 95 8.43 -16.60 17.48
N ASN A 96 9.42 -16.09 18.23
CA ASN A 96 9.51 -14.68 18.58
C ASN A 96 9.56 -13.79 17.32
N GLN A 97 10.39 -14.16 16.34
CA GLN A 97 10.50 -13.43 15.09
C GLN A 97 9.15 -13.36 14.36
N TYR A 98 8.45 -14.49 14.24
CA TYR A 98 7.19 -14.58 13.49
C TYR A 98 6.08 -13.79 14.17
N LEU A 99 5.93 -13.93 15.50
CA LEU A 99 4.98 -13.16 16.28
C LEU A 99 5.23 -11.66 16.15
N LYS A 100 6.50 -11.23 16.26
CA LYS A 100 6.84 -9.82 16.11
C LYS A 100 6.57 -9.30 14.69
N LEU A 101 6.76 -10.11 13.66
CA LEU A 101 6.44 -9.72 12.30
C LEU A 101 4.92 -9.51 12.11
N PHE A 102 4.11 -10.48 12.53
CA PHE A 102 2.65 -10.41 12.33
C PHE A 102 1.93 -9.45 13.27
N LEU A 103 2.41 -9.25 14.50
CA LEU A 103 1.74 -8.40 15.50
C LEU A 103 2.18 -6.94 15.45
N ILE A 104 3.49 -6.69 15.31
CA ILE A 104 4.08 -5.34 15.47
C ILE A 104 4.90 -4.86 14.26
N ASN A 105 4.91 -5.63 13.17
CA ASN A 105 5.64 -5.34 11.94
C ASN A 105 7.16 -5.19 12.14
N GLU A 106 7.74 -5.92 13.11
CA GLU A 106 9.19 -5.92 13.31
C GLU A 106 9.84 -6.82 12.25
N THR A 107 10.65 -6.22 11.39
CA THR A 107 11.27 -6.89 10.25
C THR A 107 12.74 -7.25 10.49
N THR A 108 13.33 -6.75 11.58
CA THR A 108 14.75 -6.95 11.88
C THR A 108 15.05 -8.41 12.18
N LYS A 109 16.06 -8.98 11.48
CA LYS A 109 16.55 -10.35 11.67
C LYS A 109 15.47 -11.44 11.56
N ASN A 110 14.39 -11.20 10.81
CA ASN A 110 13.33 -12.18 10.60
C ASN A 110 13.57 -13.00 9.32
N ASN A 111 13.73 -14.33 9.47
CA ASN A 111 13.98 -15.23 8.34
C ASN A 111 12.84 -15.25 7.31
N LEU A 112 11.59 -15.26 7.78
CA LEU A 112 10.41 -15.25 6.92
C LEU A 112 10.30 -13.96 6.11
N TYR A 113 10.62 -12.82 6.72
CA TYR A 113 10.69 -11.53 6.02
C TYR A 113 11.74 -11.55 4.91
N GLN A 114 12.93 -12.11 5.17
CA GLN A 114 13.97 -12.26 4.16
C GLN A 114 13.57 -13.22 3.03
N ASN A 115 12.88 -14.31 3.36
CA ASN A 115 12.35 -15.23 2.36
C ASN A 115 11.28 -14.54 1.49
N ALA A 116 10.37 -13.78 2.11
CA ALA A 116 9.35 -13.02 1.41
C ALA A 116 9.93 -11.92 0.49
N LEU A 117 11.02 -11.28 0.92
CA LEU A 117 11.79 -10.34 0.10
C LEU A 117 12.34 -11.01 -1.16
N LYS A 118 13.02 -12.16 -1.01
CA LYS A 118 13.57 -12.92 -2.15
C LYS A 118 12.47 -13.40 -3.10
N LEU A 119 11.34 -13.85 -2.56
CA LEU A 119 10.20 -14.32 -3.34
C LEU A 119 9.40 -13.20 -4.03
N ASN A 120 9.72 -11.93 -3.78
CA ASN A 120 8.98 -10.75 -4.24
C ASN A 120 7.53 -10.65 -3.70
N ILE A 121 7.29 -11.21 -2.51
CA ILE A 121 5.98 -11.26 -1.84
C ILE A 121 5.97 -10.49 -0.51
N VAL A 122 7.01 -9.70 -0.23
CA VAL A 122 7.20 -8.95 1.03
C VAL A 122 6.02 -8.06 1.41
N HIS A 123 5.32 -7.49 0.43
CA HIS A 123 4.17 -6.61 0.65
C HIS A 123 2.98 -7.32 1.30
N LEU A 124 2.95 -8.66 1.29
CA LEU A 124 1.96 -9.49 1.99
C LEU A 124 2.29 -9.68 3.47
N PHE A 125 3.57 -9.68 3.85
CA PHE A 125 4.03 -10.01 5.20
C PHE A 125 4.38 -8.81 6.05
N VAL A 126 4.81 -7.70 5.42
CA VAL A 126 4.75 -6.40 6.09
C VAL A 126 3.29 -6.14 6.37
N ILE A 127 2.93 -5.81 7.62
CA ILE A 127 1.55 -5.55 8.04
C ILE A 127 0.94 -4.53 7.08
N SER A 128 0.25 -5.06 6.08
CA SER A 128 -0.31 -4.26 5.02
C SER A 128 -1.58 -3.64 5.57
N GLY A 129 -1.93 -2.44 5.11
CA GLY A 129 -3.18 -1.82 5.55
C GLY A 129 -4.43 -2.67 5.24
N PHE A 130 -4.29 -3.74 4.44
CA PHE A 130 -5.33 -4.75 4.25
C PHE A 130 -5.59 -5.59 5.50
N HIS A 131 -4.56 -6.09 6.20
CA HIS A 131 -4.72 -6.85 7.44
C HIS A 131 -5.47 -6.04 8.50
N LEU A 132 -5.09 -4.77 8.62
CA LEU A 132 -5.74 -3.81 9.50
C LEU A 132 -7.17 -3.49 9.12
N SER A 133 -7.43 -3.24 7.83
CA SER A 133 -8.79 -3.00 7.33
C SER A 133 -9.68 -4.23 7.55
N PHE A 134 -9.13 -5.43 7.38
CA PHE A 134 -9.82 -6.69 7.66
C PHE A 134 -10.15 -6.83 9.15
N LEU A 135 -9.17 -6.64 10.04
CA LEU A 135 -9.37 -6.69 11.48
C LEU A 135 -10.44 -5.68 11.92
N PHE A 136 -10.35 -4.44 11.43
CA PHE A 136 -11.33 -3.39 11.74
C PHE A 136 -12.75 -3.77 11.29
N ASN A 137 -12.91 -4.26 10.05
CA ASN A 137 -14.20 -4.71 9.53
C ASN A 137 -14.75 -5.92 10.30
N LEU A 138 -13.88 -6.83 10.74
CA LEU A 138 -14.26 -7.97 11.57
C LEU A 138 -14.79 -7.50 12.92
N MET A 139 -14.06 -6.59 13.58
CA MET A 139 -14.49 -5.99 14.85
C MET A 139 -15.81 -5.23 14.70
N GLU A 140 -16.00 -4.46 13.63
CA GLU A 140 -17.25 -3.75 13.36
C GLU A 140 -18.44 -4.70 13.25
N ARG A 141 -18.28 -5.82 12.53
CA ARG A 141 -19.35 -6.78 12.31
C ARG A 141 -19.67 -7.61 13.55
N PHE A 142 -18.66 -8.12 14.25
CA PHE A 142 -18.84 -9.10 15.32
C PHE A 142 -18.90 -8.49 16.71
N LEU A 143 -18.10 -7.46 16.98
CA LEU A 143 -18.04 -6.85 18.31
C LEU A 143 -18.98 -5.66 18.39
N TRP A 144 -18.95 -4.74 17.42
CA TRP A 144 -19.69 -3.48 17.56
C TRP A 144 -21.18 -3.61 17.29
N LYS A 145 -21.57 -4.36 16.26
CA LYS A 145 -23.01 -4.62 15.99
C LYS A 145 -23.65 -5.52 17.03
N ARG A 146 -22.91 -6.48 17.61
CA ARG A 146 -23.46 -7.47 18.55
C ARG A 146 -23.40 -7.01 20.00
N TRP A 147 -22.39 -6.22 20.38
CA TRP A 147 -22.17 -5.76 21.76
C TRP A 147 -22.42 -4.26 21.95
N TYR A 148 -23.08 -3.60 20.98
CA TYR A 148 -23.41 -2.17 21.00
C TYR A 148 -22.23 -1.22 21.26
N LEU A 149 -21.00 -1.65 20.93
CA LEU A 149 -19.83 -0.79 21.08
C LEU A 149 -19.87 0.34 20.04
N ASN A 150 -19.76 1.59 20.50
CA ASN A 150 -19.81 2.77 19.65
C ASN A 150 -18.62 2.84 18.68
N LYS A 151 -18.80 3.51 17.53
CA LYS A 151 -17.75 3.73 16.51
C LYS A 151 -16.45 4.35 17.07
N LEU A 152 -16.56 5.12 18.15
CA LEU A 152 -15.43 5.68 18.91
C LEU A 152 -14.49 4.58 19.46
N SER A 153 -15.05 3.47 19.96
CA SER A 153 -14.25 2.35 20.48
C SER A 153 -13.40 1.69 19.40
N GLY A 154 -13.93 1.56 18.18
CA GLY A 154 -13.17 1.04 17.05
C GLY A 154 -12.02 1.93 16.62
N PHE A 155 -12.25 3.24 16.67
CA PHE A 155 -11.22 4.22 16.39
C PHE A 155 -10.11 4.20 17.45
N ALA A 156 -10.47 4.05 18.73
CA ALA A 156 -9.53 3.88 19.83
C ALA A 156 -8.68 2.61 19.67
N VAL A 157 -9.28 1.47 19.29
CA VAL A 157 -8.53 0.23 19.03
C VAL A 157 -7.55 0.41 17.87
N LEU A 158 -7.99 1.04 16.78
CA LEU A 158 -7.11 1.29 15.63
C LEU A 158 -5.93 2.21 16.02
N LEU A 159 -6.18 3.19 16.88
CA LEU A 159 -5.15 4.08 17.42
C LEU A 159 -4.15 3.32 18.29
N ILE A 160 -4.62 2.49 19.23
CA ILE A 160 -3.76 1.63 20.08
C ILE A 160 -2.89 0.72 19.20
N TYR A 161 -3.49 0.12 18.17
CA TYR A 161 -2.75 -0.71 17.23
C TYR A 161 -1.70 0.09 16.44
N LEU A 162 -2.00 1.33 16.07
CA LEU A 162 -1.04 2.22 15.41
C LEU A 162 0.18 2.49 16.31
N PHE A 163 -0.02 2.66 17.62
CA PHE A 163 1.06 2.74 18.60
C PHE A 163 1.86 1.43 18.69
N LEU A 164 1.18 0.28 18.74
CA LEU A 164 1.82 -1.04 18.79
C LEU A 164 2.73 -1.29 17.59
N VAL A 165 2.28 -0.91 16.38
CA VAL A 165 3.05 -1.06 15.12
C VAL A 165 4.06 0.07 14.91
N GLY A 166 4.15 1.04 15.84
CA GLY A 166 5.14 2.12 15.77
C GLY A 166 4.89 3.05 14.57
N PHE A 167 3.62 3.39 14.32
CA PHE A 167 3.19 4.28 13.23
C PHE A 167 3.72 3.89 11.85
N ALA A 168 3.83 2.58 11.56
CA ALA A 168 4.17 2.14 10.21
C ALA A 168 3.20 2.76 9.18
N PHE A 169 3.73 3.30 8.09
CA PHE A 169 2.94 4.05 7.11
C PHE A 169 1.79 3.25 6.50
N SER A 170 1.95 1.93 6.37
CA SER A 170 0.88 1.01 5.93
C SER A 170 -0.33 1.02 6.87
N ALA A 171 -0.08 1.11 8.18
CA ALA A 171 -1.10 1.19 9.22
C ALA A 171 -1.69 2.60 9.33
N LEU A 172 -0.83 3.62 9.27
CA LEU A 172 -1.19 5.03 9.33
C LEU A 172 -2.14 5.40 8.17
N ARG A 173 -1.94 4.81 6.98
CA ARG A 173 -2.86 4.91 5.84
C ARG A 173 -4.28 4.46 6.17
N VAL A 174 -4.44 3.33 6.85
CA VAL A 174 -5.78 2.82 7.22
C VAL A 174 -6.44 3.74 8.23
N PHE A 175 -5.65 4.22 9.20
CA PHE A 175 -6.11 5.17 10.20
C PHE A 175 -6.63 6.46 9.58
N ILE A 176 -5.81 7.14 8.79
CA ILE A 176 -6.20 8.39 8.14
C ILE A 176 -7.34 8.15 7.14
N SER A 177 -7.29 7.05 6.36
CA SER A 177 -8.37 6.72 5.41
C SER A 177 -9.70 6.55 6.11
N THR A 178 -9.72 5.84 7.24
CA THR A 178 -10.93 5.61 8.03
C THR A 178 -11.40 6.90 8.72
N LEU A 179 -10.49 7.71 9.28
CA LEU A 179 -10.81 8.99 9.89
C LEU A 179 -11.49 9.92 8.88
N LEU A 180 -10.87 10.11 7.73
CA LEU A 180 -11.39 10.96 6.66
C LEU A 180 -12.78 10.52 6.22
N LYS A 181 -12.98 9.21 6.03
CA LYS A 181 -14.30 8.65 5.67
C LYS A 181 -15.34 8.96 6.74
N GLN A 182 -14.99 8.93 8.02
CA GLN A 182 -15.93 9.18 9.11
C GLN A 182 -16.27 10.66 9.28
N VAL A 183 -15.28 11.54 9.16
CA VAL A 183 -15.45 13.00 9.31
C VAL A 183 -16.16 13.59 8.10
N PHE A 184 -15.80 13.19 6.88
CA PHE A 184 -16.27 13.79 5.63
C PHE A 184 -17.13 12.83 4.79
N LYS A 185 -18.02 12.07 5.43
CA LYS A 185 -18.85 11.01 4.80
C LYS A 185 -19.56 11.43 3.50
N LYS A 186 -20.04 12.67 3.43
CA LYS A 186 -20.84 13.18 2.29
C LYS A 186 -20.00 13.78 1.16
N GLN A 187 -18.74 14.12 1.44
CA GLN A 187 -17.91 14.96 0.57
C GLN A 187 -16.76 14.18 -0.07
N LEU A 188 -16.32 13.09 0.56
CA LEU A 188 -15.23 12.28 0.04
C LEU A 188 -15.73 11.09 -0.79
N PRO A 189 -15.12 10.81 -1.96
CA PRO A 189 -15.34 9.57 -2.66
C PRO A 189 -14.89 8.37 -1.80
N GLU A 190 -15.47 7.18 -2.04
CA GLU A 190 -15.10 5.93 -1.36
C GLU A 190 -13.59 5.63 -1.45
N ASP A 191 -12.94 6.13 -2.49
CA ASP A 191 -11.51 6.06 -2.77
C ASP A 191 -10.81 7.36 -2.33
N ASN A 192 -10.37 7.44 -1.07
CA ASN A 192 -9.63 8.58 -0.52
C ASN A 192 -8.09 8.33 -0.44
N LEU A 193 -7.59 7.39 -1.23
CA LEU A 193 -6.19 6.93 -1.18
C LEU A 193 -5.17 8.06 -1.44
N SER A 194 -5.50 8.99 -2.33
CA SER A 194 -4.67 10.15 -2.67
C SER A 194 -4.59 11.19 -1.55
N LEU A 195 -5.74 11.53 -0.95
CA LEU A 195 -5.80 12.48 0.15
C LEU A 195 -5.10 11.90 1.38
N THR A 196 -5.25 10.60 1.61
CA THR A 196 -4.49 9.91 2.66
C THR A 196 -2.98 9.97 2.37
N ALA A 197 -2.52 9.66 1.16
CA ALA A 197 -1.11 9.80 0.79
C ALA A 197 -0.58 11.21 1.06
N LEU A 198 -1.30 12.24 0.59
CA LEU A 198 -0.96 13.64 0.81
C LEU A 198 -0.80 13.98 2.29
N LEU A 199 -1.78 13.62 3.13
CA LEU A 199 -1.71 13.90 4.57
C LEU A 199 -0.53 13.18 5.23
N ILE A 200 -0.23 11.94 4.85
CA ILE A 200 0.92 11.21 5.40
C ILE A 200 2.24 11.89 5.04
N ILE A 201 2.38 12.34 3.80
CA ILE A 201 3.57 13.06 3.34
C ILE A 201 3.73 14.38 4.09
N LEU A 202 2.62 15.10 4.33
CA LEU A 202 2.61 16.31 5.14
C LEU A 202 2.91 16.05 6.62
N ILE A 203 2.57 14.87 7.16
CA ILE A 203 2.89 14.51 8.54
C ILE A 203 4.35 14.05 8.66
N SER A 204 4.92 13.44 7.62
CA SER A 204 6.28 12.90 7.64
C SER A 204 7.01 13.08 6.32
N ASN A 205 8.05 13.92 6.33
CA ASN A 205 8.94 14.16 5.19
C ASN A 205 9.65 12.88 4.69
N HIS A 206 9.83 11.88 5.56
CA HIS A 206 10.44 10.59 5.20
C HIS A 206 9.46 9.53 4.70
N ALA A 207 8.15 9.85 4.60
CA ALA A 207 7.14 8.90 4.15
C ALA A 207 7.47 8.32 2.77
N LEU A 208 7.88 9.19 1.84
CA LEU A 208 8.30 8.82 0.50
C LEU A 208 9.47 7.82 0.53
N ASN A 209 10.42 8.03 1.44
CA ASN A 209 11.60 7.16 1.64
C ASN A 209 11.31 5.80 2.24
N ASN A 210 10.08 5.57 2.69
CA ASN A 210 9.75 4.33 3.36
C ASN A 210 9.17 3.29 2.40
N PHE A 211 9.82 2.14 2.30
CA PHE A 211 9.32 1.02 1.50
C PHE A 211 7.91 0.59 1.90
N GLY A 212 7.57 0.60 3.19
CA GLY A 212 6.23 0.26 3.67
C GLY A 212 5.14 1.22 3.18
N PHE A 213 5.48 2.50 3.01
CA PHE A 213 4.60 3.48 2.35
C PHE A 213 4.43 3.09 0.87
N ASN A 214 5.52 3.02 0.12
CA ASN A 214 5.49 2.78 -1.34
C ASN A 214 4.77 1.47 -1.69
N PHE A 215 5.14 0.34 -1.07
CA PHE A 215 4.48 -0.94 -1.29
C PHE A 215 2.98 -0.89 -0.94
N SER A 216 2.61 -0.27 0.18
CA SER A 216 1.21 -0.25 0.62
C SER A 216 0.32 0.64 -0.26
N PHE A 217 0.81 1.79 -0.71
CA PHE A 217 0.04 2.71 -1.56
C PHE A 217 -0.08 2.19 -2.98
N LEU A 218 1.01 1.67 -3.57
CA LEU A 218 0.99 1.05 -4.90
C LEU A 218 0.08 -0.18 -4.97
N ALA A 219 0.19 -1.09 -4.00
CA ALA A 219 -0.67 -2.28 -3.96
C ALA A 219 -2.16 -1.89 -3.82
N CYS A 220 -2.47 -0.90 -2.97
CA CYS A 220 -3.85 -0.45 -2.82
C CYS A 220 -4.36 0.24 -4.09
N PHE A 221 -3.52 1.01 -4.79
CA PHE A 221 -3.88 1.63 -6.05
C PHE A 221 -4.31 0.57 -7.07
N VAL A 222 -3.53 -0.51 -7.21
CA VAL A 222 -3.88 -1.63 -8.10
C VAL A 222 -5.19 -2.30 -7.68
N LEU A 223 -5.41 -2.54 -6.39
CA LEU A 223 -6.65 -3.15 -5.90
C LEU A 223 -7.88 -2.28 -6.22
N LEU A 224 -7.78 -0.96 -6.04
CA LEU A 224 -8.85 -0.03 -6.41
C LEU A 224 -9.14 -0.03 -7.91
N PHE A 225 -8.08 -0.14 -8.73
CA PHE A 225 -8.23 -0.25 -10.17
C PHE A 225 -8.94 -1.55 -10.58
N VAL A 226 -8.45 -2.70 -10.10
CA VAL A 226 -9.03 -4.02 -10.43
C VAL A 226 -10.48 -4.15 -9.94
N ASN A 227 -10.81 -3.57 -8.79
CA ASN A 227 -12.17 -3.60 -8.26
C ASN A 227 -13.19 -2.89 -9.17
N LYS A 228 -12.75 -1.90 -9.94
CA LYS A 228 -13.58 -1.17 -10.91
C LYS A 228 -13.78 -1.94 -12.22
N LEU A 229 -12.92 -2.91 -12.51
CA LEU A 229 -13.05 -3.74 -13.70
C LEU A 229 -14.20 -4.74 -13.54
N LYS A 230 -15.05 -4.84 -14.57
CA LYS A 230 -16.08 -5.88 -14.69
C LYS A 230 -15.44 -7.22 -15.07
N LEU A 231 -14.71 -7.81 -14.13
CA LEU A 231 -14.09 -9.13 -14.25
C LEU A 231 -14.91 -10.19 -13.51
N LEU A 232 -14.84 -11.43 -13.99
CA LEU A 232 -15.33 -12.61 -13.26
C LEU A 232 -14.66 -12.67 -11.88
N LYS A 233 -15.44 -13.02 -10.84
CA LYS A 233 -14.95 -13.07 -9.45
C LYS A 233 -13.69 -13.93 -9.29
N ALA A 234 -13.62 -15.06 -10.02
CA ALA A 234 -12.47 -15.97 -9.99
C ALA A 234 -11.20 -15.39 -10.64
N LEU A 235 -11.32 -14.46 -11.59
CA LEU A 235 -10.18 -13.84 -12.29
C LEU A 235 -9.61 -12.63 -11.54
N LYS A 236 -10.41 -11.98 -10.68
CA LYS A 236 -9.97 -10.79 -9.94
C LYS A 236 -8.69 -11.00 -9.13
N PRO A 237 -8.51 -12.10 -8.36
CA PRO A 237 -7.27 -12.35 -7.62
C PRO A 237 -6.07 -12.48 -8.56
N LEU A 238 -6.20 -13.23 -9.65
CA LEU A 238 -5.13 -13.46 -10.62
C LEU A 238 -4.67 -12.14 -11.26
N VAL A 239 -5.63 -11.32 -11.71
CA VAL A 239 -5.35 -10.00 -12.30
C VAL A 239 -4.77 -9.04 -11.27
N SER A 240 -5.24 -9.08 -10.01
CA SER A 240 -4.66 -8.25 -8.96
C SER A 240 -3.21 -8.62 -8.65
N SER A 241 -2.90 -9.91 -8.53
CA SER A 241 -1.54 -10.38 -8.23
C SER A 241 -0.56 -10.07 -9.35
N SER A 242 -0.99 -10.17 -10.62
CA SER A 242 -0.14 -9.84 -11.76
C SER A 242 0.11 -8.33 -11.87
N LEU A 243 -0.92 -7.50 -11.74
CA LEU A 243 -0.77 -6.05 -11.80
C LEU A 243 0.00 -5.50 -10.61
N ILE A 244 -0.19 -6.05 -9.40
CA ILE A 244 0.59 -5.69 -8.21
C ILE A 244 2.07 -5.97 -8.49
N LEU A 245 2.41 -7.15 -9.02
CA LEU A 245 3.79 -7.48 -9.37
C LEU A 245 4.37 -6.48 -10.37
N ILE A 246 3.65 -6.19 -11.46
CA ILE A 246 4.10 -5.24 -12.49
C ILE A 246 4.41 -3.89 -11.84
N VAL A 247 3.43 -3.29 -11.17
CA VAL A 247 3.57 -1.95 -10.58
C VAL A 247 4.65 -1.87 -9.51
N ILE A 248 4.88 -2.95 -8.75
CA ILE A 248 5.85 -3.00 -7.65
C ILE A 248 7.24 -3.44 -8.11
N SER A 249 7.36 -4.13 -9.25
CA SER A 249 8.61 -4.74 -9.71
C SER A 249 9.82 -3.81 -9.81
N PRO A 250 9.71 -2.53 -10.22
CA PRO A 250 10.87 -1.63 -10.22
C PRO A 250 11.43 -1.40 -8.81
N LEU A 251 10.53 -1.27 -7.82
CA LEU A 251 10.90 -1.08 -6.42
C LEU A 251 11.53 -2.35 -5.83
N SER A 252 11.03 -3.53 -6.17
CA SER A 252 11.62 -4.79 -5.71
C SER A 252 12.96 -5.09 -6.37
N LEU A 253 13.15 -4.71 -7.64
CA LEU A 253 14.44 -4.76 -8.34
C LEU A 253 15.48 -3.83 -7.72
N TYR A 254 15.07 -2.63 -7.31
CA TYR A 254 15.96 -1.70 -6.62
C TYR A 254 16.48 -2.29 -5.29
N LEU A 255 15.62 -2.99 -4.54
CA LEU A 255 15.95 -3.61 -3.26
C LEU A 255 16.83 -4.85 -3.39
N ASN A 256 16.42 -5.81 -4.22
CA ASN A 256 16.99 -7.16 -4.23
C ASN A 256 17.69 -7.53 -5.54
N SER A 257 17.59 -6.70 -6.59
CA SER A 257 18.15 -6.96 -7.94
C SER A 257 17.77 -8.32 -8.53
N ARG A 258 16.67 -8.89 -8.04
CA ARG A 258 16.19 -10.24 -8.37
C ARG A 258 14.68 -10.22 -8.46
N LEU A 259 14.15 -10.66 -9.59
CA LEU A 259 12.73 -10.97 -9.73
C LEU A 259 12.53 -12.48 -9.73
N ASN A 260 11.49 -12.91 -9.05
CA ASN A 260 11.07 -14.29 -9.02
C ASN A 260 10.04 -14.51 -10.15
N ALA A 261 10.33 -15.44 -11.07
CA ALA A 261 9.45 -15.73 -12.20
C ALA A 261 8.05 -16.22 -11.76
N PHE A 262 7.97 -16.92 -10.63
CA PHE A 262 6.72 -17.45 -10.08
C PHE A 262 6.06 -16.51 -9.06
N SER A 263 6.50 -15.26 -8.96
CA SER A 263 5.99 -14.30 -7.98
C SER A 263 4.49 -14.08 -8.06
N VAL A 264 3.85 -14.14 -9.23
CA VAL A 264 2.38 -14.08 -9.37
C VAL A 264 1.70 -15.25 -8.66
N LEU A 265 2.20 -16.47 -8.88
CA LEU A 265 1.67 -17.69 -8.26
C LEU A 265 1.85 -17.66 -6.75
N PHE A 266 3.05 -17.26 -6.29
CA PHE A 266 3.30 -17.11 -4.85
C PHE A 266 2.49 -15.98 -4.22
N ASN A 267 2.25 -14.86 -4.91
CA ASN A 267 1.36 -13.83 -4.38
C ASN A 267 -0.07 -14.36 -4.17
N LEU A 268 -0.58 -15.15 -5.11
CA LEU A 268 -1.90 -15.76 -5.01
C LEU A 268 -1.95 -16.80 -3.87
N LEU A 269 -0.92 -17.61 -3.71
CA LEU A 269 -0.80 -18.62 -2.66
C LEU A 269 -0.64 -18.00 -1.27
N PHE A 270 0.31 -17.07 -1.11
CA PHE A 270 0.69 -16.52 0.18
C PHE A 270 -0.24 -15.41 0.68
N SER A 271 -1.04 -14.76 -0.18
CA SER A 271 -1.98 -13.73 0.27
C SER A 271 -3.00 -14.23 1.31
N PRO A 272 -3.76 -15.32 1.07
CA PRO A 272 -4.68 -15.85 2.08
C PRO A 272 -3.93 -16.43 3.29
N ILE A 273 -2.74 -17.00 3.07
CA ILE A 273 -1.91 -17.59 4.13
C ILE A 273 -1.42 -16.50 5.09
N ALA A 274 -0.91 -15.38 4.58
CA ALA A 274 -0.46 -14.26 5.38
C ALA A 274 -1.59 -13.70 6.26
N LEU A 275 -2.79 -13.55 5.69
CA LEU A 275 -3.97 -13.13 6.45
C LEU A 275 -4.34 -14.15 7.55
N PHE A 276 -4.30 -15.44 7.23
CA PHE A 276 -4.56 -16.50 8.19
C PHE A 276 -3.59 -16.43 9.37
N TYR A 277 -2.28 -16.36 9.11
CA TYR A 277 -1.26 -16.29 10.17
C TYR A 277 -1.31 -14.98 10.96
N PHE A 278 -1.69 -13.87 10.32
CA PHE A 278 -1.96 -12.62 11.03
C PHE A 278 -3.09 -12.80 12.06
N CYS A 279 -4.23 -13.38 11.66
CA CYS A 279 -5.35 -13.63 12.58
C CYS A 279 -4.99 -14.62 13.69
N VAL A 280 -4.31 -15.72 13.31
CA VAL A 280 -3.86 -16.75 14.25
C VAL A 280 -2.89 -16.19 15.29
N SER A 281 -2.00 -15.28 14.90
CA SER A 281 -1.08 -14.59 15.84
C SER A 281 -1.84 -13.83 16.93
N TRP A 282 -2.96 -13.17 16.58
CA TRP A 282 -3.82 -12.49 17.55
C TRP A 282 -4.60 -13.45 18.45
N ILE A 283 -5.05 -14.59 17.92
CA ILE A 283 -5.82 -15.59 18.67
C ILE A 283 -4.92 -16.35 19.66
N ILE A 284 -3.69 -16.67 19.28
CA ILE A 284 -2.76 -17.42 20.14
C ILE A 284 -2.23 -16.55 21.27
N LEU A 285 -2.17 -15.21 21.09
CA LEU A 285 -1.57 -14.28 22.06
C LEU A 285 -1.88 -14.57 23.55
N PRO A 286 -3.15 -14.72 23.99
CA PRO A 286 -3.46 -15.04 25.39
C PRO A 286 -2.95 -16.42 25.86
N PHE A 287 -2.74 -17.35 24.93
CA PHE A 287 -2.29 -18.72 25.22
C PHE A 287 -0.77 -18.88 25.19
N ILE A 288 -0.02 -17.88 24.70
CA ILE A 288 1.45 -17.93 24.63
C ILE A 288 2.07 -18.13 26.01
N GLY A 289 1.51 -17.52 27.07
CA GLY A 289 2.00 -17.70 28.43
C GLY A 289 1.90 -19.14 28.95
N VAL A 290 0.96 -19.93 28.41
CA VAL A 290 0.72 -21.32 28.81
C VAL A 290 1.52 -22.29 27.96
N PHE A 291 1.49 -22.14 26.63
CA PHE A 291 2.13 -23.08 25.71
C PHE A 291 3.57 -22.71 25.33
N GLY A 292 4.00 -21.47 25.62
CA GLY A 292 5.35 -20.98 25.33
C GLY A 292 5.81 -21.32 23.92
N GLN A 293 6.98 -21.98 23.83
CA GLN A 293 7.61 -22.37 22.57
C GLN A 293 6.83 -23.45 21.80
N ALA A 294 5.99 -24.26 22.44
CA ALA A 294 5.22 -25.30 21.77
C ALA A 294 4.24 -24.73 20.73
N SER A 295 3.84 -23.46 20.90
CA SER A 295 3.03 -22.73 19.92
C SER A 295 3.72 -22.54 18.56
N PHE A 296 5.05 -22.77 18.47
CA PHE A 296 5.77 -22.74 17.20
C PHE A 296 5.30 -23.79 16.20
N GLY A 297 4.74 -24.92 16.66
CA GLY A 297 4.19 -25.95 15.77
C GLY A 297 3.16 -25.41 14.77
N ILE A 298 2.46 -24.33 15.14
CA ILE A 298 1.46 -23.66 14.28
C ILE A 298 2.13 -22.98 13.09
N TYR A 299 3.36 -22.46 13.25
CA TYR A 299 4.10 -21.73 12.21
C TYR A 299 5.01 -22.62 11.35
N LEU A 300 5.20 -23.89 11.73
CA LEU A 300 6.04 -24.83 10.99
C LEU A 300 5.60 -25.00 9.52
N PRO A 301 4.30 -25.13 9.19
CA PRO A 301 3.87 -25.23 7.80
C PRO A 301 4.24 -24.00 6.97
N LEU A 302 4.14 -22.80 7.55
CA LEU A 302 4.53 -21.56 6.89
C LEU A 302 6.02 -21.53 6.60
N LYS A 303 6.85 -21.92 7.57
CA LYS A 303 8.30 -22.02 7.40
C LYS A 303 8.64 -22.95 6.25
N MET A 304 8.15 -24.19 6.30
CA MET A 304 8.39 -25.21 5.28
C MET A 304 7.95 -24.74 3.90
N LEU A 305 6.77 -24.12 3.80
CA LEU A 305 6.26 -23.59 2.54
C LEU A 305 7.15 -22.46 1.99
N SER A 306 7.63 -21.56 2.84
CA SER A 306 8.52 -20.47 2.43
C SER A 306 9.87 -20.98 1.90
N GLU A 307 10.43 -22.00 2.56
CA GLU A 307 11.71 -22.62 2.17
C GLU A 307 11.56 -23.47 0.91
N TRP A 308 10.47 -24.22 0.79
CA TRP A 308 10.14 -24.97 -0.41
C TRP A 308 9.97 -24.03 -1.61
N SER A 309 9.27 -22.91 -1.41
CA SER A 309 9.07 -21.91 -2.46
C SER A 309 10.42 -21.42 -2.99
N LEU A 310 11.36 -21.05 -2.11
CA LEU A 310 12.70 -20.60 -2.50
C LEU A 310 13.52 -21.64 -3.29
N LYS A 311 13.29 -22.94 -3.06
CA LYS A 311 13.98 -24.01 -3.79
C LYS A 311 13.43 -24.20 -5.20
N VAL A 312 12.13 -24.01 -5.39
CA VAL A 312 11.44 -24.22 -6.67
C VAL A 312 11.52 -22.98 -7.58
N THR A 313 11.83 -21.81 -7.02
CA THR A 313 11.84 -20.56 -7.77
C THR A 313 13.01 -20.43 -8.74
N VAL A 314 12.73 -19.88 -9.91
CA VAL A 314 13.75 -19.37 -10.82
C VAL A 314 13.89 -17.86 -10.61
N PHE A 315 15.11 -17.41 -10.30
CA PHE A 315 15.43 -16.00 -10.12
C PHE A 315 15.97 -15.39 -11.41
N LEU A 316 15.30 -14.34 -11.88
CA LEU A 316 15.78 -13.46 -12.94
C LEU A 316 16.64 -12.37 -12.30
N GLN A 317 17.93 -12.35 -12.62
CA GLN A 317 18.83 -11.27 -12.21
C GLN A 317 18.71 -10.15 -13.24
N ILE A 318 18.19 -9.00 -12.81
CA ILE A 318 18.04 -7.82 -13.64
C ILE A 318 18.82 -6.69 -12.96
N PRO A 319 19.61 -5.90 -13.71
CA PRO A 319 20.35 -4.79 -13.15
C PRO A 319 19.42 -3.82 -12.43
N LYS A 320 19.96 -3.13 -11.41
CA LYS A 320 19.21 -2.14 -10.65
C LYS A 320 18.67 -1.06 -11.60
N PRO A 321 17.36 -0.75 -11.55
CA PRO A 321 16.80 0.29 -12.39
C PRO A 321 17.43 1.64 -12.03
N ASN A 322 17.83 2.40 -13.05
CA ASN A 322 18.28 3.78 -12.88
C ASN A 322 17.08 4.72 -12.71
N LEU A 323 17.38 5.99 -12.44
CA LEU A 323 16.36 7.04 -12.31
C LEU A 323 15.43 7.16 -13.50
N ILE A 324 16.03 7.18 -14.69
CA ILE A 324 15.33 7.37 -15.95
C ILE A 324 14.31 6.24 -16.14
N PHE A 325 14.69 5.00 -15.80
CA PHE A 325 13.81 3.86 -15.83
C PHE A 325 12.58 4.06 -14.94
N PHE A 326 12.74 4.57 -13.72
CA PHE A 326 11.61 4.86 -12.84
C PHE A 326 10.64 5.89 -13.44
N PHE A 327 11.17 7.00 -13.96
CA PHE A 327 10.35 8.04 -14.60
C PHE A 327 9.58 7.52 -15.81
N VAL A 328 10.29 6.83 -16.71
CA VAL A 328 9.68 6.27 -17.92
C VAL A 328 8.65 5.20 -17.56
N TYR A 329 9.00 4.29 -16.64
CA TYR A 329 8.14 3.17 -16.26
C TYR A 329 6.83 3.64 -15.60
N TYR A 330 6.93 4.45 -14.55
CA TYR A 330 5.74 4.95 -13.87
C TYR A 330 4.99 5.98 -14.70
N GLY A 331 5.68 6.78 -15.53
CA GLY A 331 5.07 7.68 -16.51
C GLY A 331 4.22 6.93 -17.54
N LEU A 332 4.75 5.84 -18.13
CA LEU A 332 4.02 4.98 -19.06
C LEU A 332 2.83 4.28 -18.38
N LEU A 333 2.99 3.75 -17.17
CA LEU A 333 1.86 3.21 -16.40
C LEU A 333 0.79 4.27 -16.14
N GLY A 334 1.22 5.49 -15.84
CA GLY A 334 0.38 6.67 -15.73
C GLY A 334 -0.45 6.91 -16.98
N LEU A 335 0.21 7.00 -18.12
CA LEU A 335 -0.40 7.18 -19.43
C LEU A 335 -1.37 6.05 -19.78
N LEU A 336 -0.97 4.79 -19.62
CA LEU A 336 -1.83 3.63 -19.87
C LEU A 336 -3.10 3.66 -19.04
N TYR A 337 -2.99 4.03 -17.75
CA TYR A 337 -4.15 4.20 -16.90
C TYR A 337 -5.04 5.36 -17.37
N THR A 338 -4.48 6.50 -17.77
CA THR A 338 -5.29 7.62 -18.29
C THR A 338 -6.02 7.23 -19.56
N ILE A 339 -5.34 6.59 -20.52
CA ILE A 339 -5.95 6.11 -21.77
C ILE A 339 -7.07 5.12 -21.44
N PHE A 340 -6.81 4.16 -20.56
CA PHE A 340 -7.80 3.18 -20.14
C PHE A 340 -9.00 3.83 -19.45
N THR A 341 -8.78 4.77 -18.54
CA THR A 341 -9.89 5.44 -17.83
C THR A 341 -10.72 6.30 -18.77
N VAL A 342 -10.10 7.02 -19.71
CA VAL A 342 -10.82 7.79 -20.73
C VAL A 342 -11.61 6.86 -21.65
N ALA A 343 -11.01 5.76 -22.12
CA ALA A 343 -11.69 4.77 -22.97
C ALA A 343 -12.82 4.02 -22.24
N TYR A 344 -12.64 3.66 -20.98
CA TYR A 344 -13.59 2.83 -20.23
C TYR A 344 -14.77 3.64 -19.66
N TYR A 345 -14.52 4.87 -19.20
CA TYR A 345 -15.56 5.70 -18.58
C TYR A 345 -16.18 6.71 -19.53
N ASP A 346 -15.58 6.96 -20.70
CA ASP A 346 -16.09 7.98 -21.61
C ASP A 346 -15.96 7.60 -23.10
N ASN A 347 -16.87 6.74 -23.56
CA ASN A 347 -17.07 6.49 -25.00
C ASN A 347 -17.45 7.77 -25.77
N ASN A 348 -17.97 8.80 -25.10
CA ASN A 348 -18.39 10.06 -25.72
C ASN A 348 -17.25 11.08 -25.83
N LEU A 349 -16.24 11.06 -24.95
CA LEU A 349 -15.07 11.92 -25.09
C LEU A 349 -14.16 11.48 -26.26
N TRP A 350 -13.96 10.17 -26.44
CA TRP A 350 -13.14 9.64 -27.55
C TRP A 350 -13.71 10.01 -28.93
N SER A 351 -15.03 9.92 -29.11
CA SER A 351 -15.71 10.30 -30.36
C SER A 351 -15.76 11.82 -30.60
N ARG A 352 -15.57 12.64 -29.55
CA ARG A 352 -15.49 14.10 -29.68
C ARG A 352 -14.12 14.61 -30.10
N TYR A 353 -13.04 13.93 -29.74
CA TYR A 353 -11.67 14.34 -30.10
C TYR A 353 -11.11 13.64 -31.33
N TRP A 354 -11.62 12.46 -31.69
CA TRP A 354 -11.23 11.76 -32.91
C TRP A 354 -12.40 11.80 -33.91
N ALA A 355 -12.35 12.76 -34.81
CA ALA A 355 -13.41 13.07 -35.79
C ALA A 355 -13.85 11.87 -36.67
N ASN A 356 -13.10 10.77 -36.70
CA ASN A 356 -13.36 9.60 -37.55
C ASN A 356 -13.48 8.26 -36.79
N SER A 357 -13.69 8.25 -35.46
CA SER A 357 -13.88 6.96 -34.77
C SER A 357 -15.21 6.29 -35.18
N PRO A 358 -15.22 5.03 -35.65
CA PRO A 358 -16.44 4.37 -36.07
C PRO A 358 -17.41 4.25 -34.88
N LYS A 359 -18.67 4.66 -35.08
CA LYS A 359 -19.74 4.52 -34.10
C LYS A 359 -20.00 3.04 -33.83
N ILE A 360 -19.42 2.50 -32.77
CA ILE A 360 -19.77 1.16 -32.28
C ILE A 360 -21.13 1.27 -31.58
N LYS A 361 -22.18 0.74 -32.20
CA LYS A 361 -23.51 0.64 -31.59
C LYS A 361 -23.40 -0.16 -30.29
N SER A 362 -23.80 0.44 -29.18
CA SER A 362 -23.96 -0.24 -27.90
C SER A 362 -25.06 -1.30 -28.02
N ASN A 363 -24.69 -2.57 -28.16
CA ASN A 363 -25.62 -3.67 -27.93
C ASN A 363 -25.89 -3.77 -26.43
N GLN A 364 -26.78 -2.91 -25.91
CA GLN A 364 -27.54 -3.22 -24.71
C GLN A 364 -28.58 -4.29 -25.09
N LYS A 365 -28.16 -5.57 -25.14
CA LYS A 365 -29.11 -6.64 -24.90
C LYS A 365 -29.27 -6.76 -23.39
N GLN A 366 -30.34 -6.15 -22.88
CA GLN A 366 -30.98 -6.59 -21.66
C GLN A 366 -31.31 -8.08 -21.83
N PHE A 367 -30.59 -8.95 -21.15
CA PHE A 367 -31.14 -10.27 -20.84
C PHE A 367 -31.74 -10.16 -19.45
N SER A 368 -33.06 -9.97 -19.46
CA SER A 368 -33.95 -10.32 -18.36
C SER A 368 -34.00 -11.84 -18.21
N ILE A 369 -34.01 -12.27 -16.94
CA ILE A 369 -34.20 -13.60 -16.33
C ILE A 369 -32.94 -14.10 -15.64
#